data_AF-A0A1V5GXI7-F1
#
_entry.id   AF-A0A1V5GXI7-F1
#
_cell.length_a   1.000
_cell.length_b   1.000
_cell.length_c   1.000
_cell.angle_alpha   90.00
_cell.angle_beta   90.00
_cell.angle_gamma   90.00
#
_symmetry.space_group_name_H-M   'P 1'
#
loop_
_entity.id
_entity.type
_entity.pdbx_description
1 polymer ?
#
loop_
_entity_poly.entity_id
_entity_poly.type
_entity_poly.pdbx_seq_one_letter_code
_entity_poly.pdbx_strand_id
1 'polypeptide(L)'
;MANLQIKGIDDDLYSEIKKLAVGENRSISQQILFLTKEYLARRKKIQAIRPPAQVLLALSGSWADDRSAVKIIKEIKEARRSSKKLRGGL
;
A
#
# COMPACT_ATOMS: atom_id res chain seq x y z
N MET A 1 30.35 0.43 -21.21
CA MET A 1 29.44 1.14 -20.29
C MET A 1 28.47 1.95 -21.14
N ALA A 2 27.17 1.71 -21.02
CA ALA A 2 26.18 2.53 -21.71
C ALA A 2 26.04 3.86 -20.96
N ASN A 3 26.15 4.97 -21.69
CA ASN A 3 25.85 6.30 -21.15
C ASN A 3 24.36 6.58 -21.38
N LEU A 4 23.64 6.97 -20.33
CA LEU A 4 22.23 7.34 -20.40
C LEU A 4 22.12 8.86 -20.26
N GLN A 5 21.71 9.52 -21.34
CA GLN A 5 21.36 10.94 -21.30
C GLN A 5 19.84 11.07 -21.21
N ILE A 6 19.35 11.75 -20.17
CA ILE A 6 17.94 12.08 -19.99
C ILE A 6 17.73 13.51 -20.50
N LYS A 7 16.83 13.69 -21.47
CA LYS A 7 16.48 14.99 -22.05
C LYS A 7 15.10 15.43 -21.58
N GLY A 8 14.89 16.75 -21.48
CA GLY A 8 13.59 17.32 -21.10
C GLY A 8 13.23 17.12 -19.63
N ILE A 9 14.23 16.99 -18.75
CA ILE A 9 13.97 17.03 -17.31
C ILE A 9 13.61 18.47 -16.92
N ASP A 10 12.48 18.63 -16.26
CA ASP A 10 12.08 19.91 -15.70
C ASP A 10 13.00 20.30 -14.53
N ASP A 11 13.25 21.59 -14.35
CA ASP A 11 14.17 22.09 -13.33
C ASP A 11 13.69 21.77 -11.90
N ASP A 12 12.37 21.79 -11.67
CA ASP A 12 11.81 21.43 -10.37
C ASP A 12 12.06 19.95 -10.07
N LEU A 13 11.82 19.08 -11.06
CA LEU A 13 12.07 17.65 -10.93
C LEU A 13 13.56 17.36 -10.69
N TYR A 14 14.46 18.03 -11.41
CA TYR A 14 15.89 17.90 -11.18
C TYR A 14 16.28 18.34 -9.76
N SER A 15 15.68 19.44 -9.27
CA SER A 15 15.93 19.96 -7.93
C SER A 15 15.52 18.96 -6.83
N GLU A 16 14.36 18.31 -6.99
CA GLU A 16 13.86 17.31 -6.04
C GLU A 16 14.75 16.06 -6.01
N ILE A 17 15.18 15.58 -7.18
CA ILE A 17 16.11 14.46 -7.27
C ILE A 17 17.45 14.80 -6.61
N LYS A 18 17.93 16.03 -6.77
CA LYS A 18 19.15 16.51 -6.12
C LYS A 18 19.00 16.55 -4.60
N LYS A 19 17.88 17.05 -4.06
CA LYS A 19 17.59 17.04 -2.62
C LYS A 19 17.59 15.62 -2.06
N LEU A 20 16.91 14.69 -2.74
CA LEU A 20 16.89 13.28 -2.39
C LEU A 20 18.28 12.64 -2.42
N ALA A 21 19.08 12.95 -3.45
CA ALA A 21 20.44 12.44 -3.57
C ALA A 21 21.34 12.90 -2.41
N VAL A 22 21.23 14.17 -2.00
CA VAL A 22 21.96 14.71 -0.84
C VAL A 22 21.51 14.02 0.45
N GLY A 23 20.20 13.87 0.67
CA GLY A 23 19.67 13.20 1.87
C GLY A 23 20.13 11.74 1.99
N GLU A 24 20.30 11.05 0.86
CA GLU A 24 20.74 9.66 0.78
C GLU A 24 22.28 9.50 0.68
N ASN A 25 23.05 10.59 0.73
CA ASN A 25 24.51 10.62 0.51
C ASN A 25 24.94 9.92 -0.80
N ARG A 26 24.23 10.20 -1.89
CA ARG A 26 24.49 9.63 -3.23
C ARG A 26 24.72 10.73 -4.25
N SER A 27 25.46 10.41 -5.31
CA SER A 27 25.47 11.25 -6.51
C SER A 27 24.11 11.20 -7.21
N ILE A 28 23.78 12.22 -7.99
CA ILE A 28 22.52 12.30 -8.75
C ILE A 28 22.39 11.10 -9.70
N SER A 29 23.46 10.73 -10.41
CA SER A 29 23.46 9.57 -11.32
C SER A 29 23.17 8.26 -10.58
N GLN A 30 23.75 8.06 -9.39
CA GLN A 30 23.46 6.90 -8.55
C GLN A 30 22.01 6.92 -8.05
N GLN A 31 21.49 8.10 -7.67
CA GLN A 31 20.12 8.25 -7.21
C GLN A 31 19.11 7.92 -8.32
N ILE A 32 19.32 8.41 -9.53
CA ILE A 32 18.50 8.05 -10.70
C ILE A 32 18.52 6.54 -10.94
N LEU A 33 19.71 5.92 -10.90
CA LEU A 33 19.84 4.48 -11.09
C LEU A 33 19.12 3.69 -9.99
N PHE A 34 19.24 4.14 -8.73
CA PHE A 34 18.55 3.56 -7.60
C PHE A 34 17.03 3.63 -7.76
N LEU A 35 16.48 4.82 -8.04
CA LEU A 35 15.05 5.02 -8.26
C LEU A 35 14.53 4.16 -9.41
N THR A 36 15.29 4.07 -10.50
CA THR A 36 14.91 3.24 -11.66
C THR A 36 14.87 1.76 -11.29
N LYS A 37 15.89 1.26 -10.60
CA LYS A 37 15.93 -0.13 -10.12
C LYS A 37 14.79 -0.43 -9.17
N GLU A 38 14.53 0.48 -8.24
CA GLU A 38 13.49 0.34 -7.24
C GLU A 38 12.10 0.31 -7.88
N TYR A 39 11.83 1.23 -8.82
CA TYR A 39 10.60 1.25 -9.60
C TYR A 39 10.41 -0.06 -10.37
N LEU A 40 11.44 -0.54 -11.08
CA LEU A 40 11.35 -1.80 -11.83
C LEU A 40 11.10 -3.02 -10.93
N ALA A 41 11.75 -3.07 -9.76
CA ALA A 41 11.52 -4.13 -8.78
C ALA A 41 10.09 -4.11 -8.22
N ARG A 42 9.54 -2.91 -8.00
CA ARG A 42 8.16 -2.72 -7.49
C ARG A 42 7.11 -2.85 -8.58
N ARG A 43 7.42 -2.59 -9.85
CA ARG A 43 6.47 -2.58 -10.97
C ARG A 43 5.65 -3.87 -11.07
N LYS A 44 6.28 -5.04 -10.89
CA LYS A 44 5.57 -6.33 -10.88
C LYS A 44 4.58 -6.44 -9.72
N LYS A 45 4.94 -5.92 -8.54
CA LYS A 45 4.05 -5.89 -7.37
C LYS A 45 2.92 -4.88 -7.56
N ILE A 46 3.22 -3.68 -8.06
CA ILE A 46 2.23 -2.63 -8.33
C ILE A 46 1.19 -3.09 -9.36
N GLN A 47 1.62 -3.80 -10.41
CA GLN A 47 0.70 -4.36 -11.40
C GLN A 47 -0.13 -5.53 -10.86
N ALA A 48 0.37 -6.26 -9.86
CA ALA A 48 -0.36 -7.36 -9.21
C ALA A 48 -1.32 -6.88 -8.12
N ILE A 49 -1.11 -5.67 -7.56
CA ILE A 49 -2.00 -5.08 -6.57
C ILE A 49 -3.27 -4.60 -7.28
N ARG A 50 -4.43 -5.09 -6.82
CA ARG A 50 -5.71 -4.53 -7.28
C ARG A 50 -5.73 -3.04 -6.95
N PRO A 51 -6.04 -2.17 -7.93
CA PRO A 51 -6.21 -0.74 -7.67
C PRO A 51 -7.14 -0.52 -6.47
N PRO A 52 -6.90 0.50 -5.62
CA PRO A 52 -7.77 0.79 -4.49
C PRO A 52 -9.25 0.86 -4.86
N ALA A 53 -9.56 1.44 -6.02
CA ALA A 53 -10.93 1.46 -6.57
C ALA A 53 -11.51 0.06 -6.82
N GLN A 54 -10.73 -0.89 -7.35
CA GLN A 54 -11.19 -2.28 -7.52
C GLN A 54 -11.39 -2.99 -6.18
N VAL A 55 -10.56 -2.70 -5.18
CA VAL A 55 -10.76 -3.25 -3.83
C VAL A 55 -12.06 -2.73 -3.22
N LEU A 56 -12.32 -1.42 -3.34
CA LEU A 56 -13.57 -0.80 -2.86
C LEU A 56 -14.79 -1.36 -3.59
N LEU A 57 -14.71 -1.54 -4.91
CA LEU A 57 -15.77 -2.17 -5.70
C LEU A 57 -16.00 -3.63 -5.29
N ALA A 58 -14.94 -4.40 -5.02
CA ALA A 58 -15.06 -5.78 -4.56
C ALA A 58 -15.68 -5.90 -3.15
N LEU A 59 -15.56 -4.86 -2.32
CA LEU A 59 -16.21 -4.76 -1.01
C LEU A 59 -17.66 -4.25 -1.12
N SER A 60 -18.04 -3.66 -2.25
CA SER A 60 -19.42 -3.23 -2.47
C SER A 60 -20.35 -4.44 -2.45
N GLY A 61 -21.33 -4.43 -1.56
CA GLY A 61 -22.26 -5.54 -1.39
C GLY A 61 -21.72 -6.72 -0.56
N SER A 62 -20.46 -6.72 -0.12
CA SER A 62 -19.96 -7.77 0.78
C SER A 62 -20.59 -7.73 2.18
N TRP A 63 -21.22 -6.59 2.51
CA TRP A 63 -21.99 -6.38 3.73
C TRP A 63 -23.49 -6.65 3.54
N ALA A 64 -23.93 -6.97 2.31
CA ALA A 64 -25.28 -7.42 2.07
C ALA A 64 -25.43 -8.82 2.66
N ASP A 65 -26.37 -8.97 3.58
CA ASP A 65 -26.65 -10.22 4.26
C ASP A 65 -28.14 -10.52 4.10
N ASP A 66 -28.45 -11.65 3.49
CA ASP A 66 -29.84 -12.10 3.30
C ASP A 66 -30.48 -12.56 4.62
N ARG A 67 -29.69 -12.73 5.68
CA ARG A 67 -30.20 -13.04 7.02
C ARG A 67 -30.88 -11.81 7.61
N SER A 68 -32.04 -12.04 8.23
CA SER A 68 -32.70 -10.99 9.01
C SER A 68 -31.84 -10.55 10.20
N ALA A 69 -31.99 -9.29 10.60
CA ALA A 69 -31.30 -8.72 11.75
C ALA A 69 -31.46 -9.59 13.02
N VAL A 70 -32.65 -10.17 13.23
CA VAL A 70 -32.94 -11.07 14.37
C VAL A 70 -32.04 -12.30 14.35
N LYS A 71 -31.83 -12.91 13.18
CA LYS A 71 -30.98 -14.10 13.03
C LYS A 71 -29.51 -13.77 13.29
N ILE A 72 -29.03 -12.64 12.76
CA ILE A 72 -27.67 -12.14 13.00
C ILE A 72 -27.44 -11.87 14.49
N ILE A 73 -28.37 -11.18 15.15
CA ILE A 73 -28.28 -10.88 16.59
C ILE A 73 -28.21 -12.17 17.42
N LYS A 74 -29.05 -13.17 17.09
CA LYS A 74 -29.07 -14.45 17.79
C LYS A 74 -27.73 -15.17 17.67
N GLU A 75 -27.20 -15.28 16.45
CA GLU A 75 -25.93 -15.95 16.18
C GLU A 75 -24.75 -15.27 16.90
N ILE A 76 -24.69 -13.93 16.90
CA ILE A 76 -23.67 -13.17 17.64
C ILE A 76 -23.76 -13.44 19.15
N LYS A 77 -24.97 -13.53 19.72
CA LYS A 77 -25.16 -13.84 21.14
C LYS A 77 -24.73 -15.26 21.47
N GLU A 78 -25.04 -16.23 20.61
CA GLU A 78 -24.66 -17.64 20.77
C GLU A 78 -23.15 -17.88 20.62
N ALA A 79 -22.51 -17.18 19.66
CA ALA A 79 -21.07 -17.28 19.42
C ALA A 79 -20.21 -16.60 20.50
N ARG A 80 -20.83 -15.81 21.39
CA ARG A 80 -20.12 -15.07 22.44
C ARG A 80 -19.52 -16.05 23.46
N ARG A 81 -18.20 -16.28 23.38
CA ARG A 81 -17.47 -17.02 24.42
C ARG A 81 -17.25 -16.11 25.63
N SER A 82 -17.77 -16.51 26.79
CA SER A 82 -17.44 -15.84 28.05
C SER A 82 -16.00 -16.18 28.46
N SER A 83 -15.04 -15.38 28.02
CA SER A 83 -13.66 -15.51 28.49
C SER A 83 -13.57 -15.03 29.94
N LYS A 84 -13.28 -15.95 30.87
CA LYS A 84 -12.91 -15.59 32.25
C LYS A 84 -11.46 -15.07 32.34
N LYS A 85 -10.70 -15.13 31.24
CA LYS A 85 -9.26 -14.84 31.18
C LYS A 85 -8.92 -13.36 31.49
N LEU A 86 -9.88 -12.45 31.34
CA LEU A 86 -9.75 -11.02 31.65
C LEU A 86 -10.40 -10.62 32.98
N ARG A 87 -10.91 -11.58 33.78
CA ARG A 87 -11.55 -11.27 35.08
C ARG A 87 -10.55 -10.82 36.16
N GLY A 88 -9.25 -11.00 35.94
CA GLY A 88 -8.20 -10.60 36.89
C GLY A 88 -7.58 -9.22 36.65
N GLY A 89 -7.99 -8.48 35.61
CA GLY A 89 -7.27 -7.27 35.16
C GLY A 89 -6.00 -7.62 34.36
N LEU A 90 -5.45 -6.60 33.70
CA LEU A 90 -4.16 -6.66 32.97
C LEU A 90 -2.99 -6.89 33.93
#